data_AF-A0A966CWC2-F1
#
_entry.id   AF-A0A966CWC2-F1
#
_cell.length_a   1.000
_cell.length_b   1.000
_cell.length_c   1.000
_cell.angle_alpha   90.00
_cell.angle_beta   90.00
_cell.angle_gamma   90.00
#
_symmetry.space_group_name_H-M   'P 1'
#
loop_
_entity.id
_entity.type
_entity.pdbx_description
1 polymer ?
#
loop_
_entity_poly.entity_id
_entity_poly.type
_entity_poly.pdbx_seq_one_letter_code
_entity_poly.pdbx_strand_id
1 'polypeptide(L)'
;MGILPIPAKLFFEDFSSDLITYEIFNSQEQTGVFQGIENSDESGRHIGFLVEDKPNIQIGNTITTQDKLNKYTVKNVEYERFAGKPELLKAYY
;
A
#
# COMPACT_ATOMS: atom_id res chain seq x y z
N MET A 1 5.74 -11.07 -11.81
CA MET A 1 5.70 -11.91 -10.58
C MET A 1 7.05 -11.78 -9.89
N GLY A 2 7.19 -10.81 -8.98
CA GLY A 2 8.39 -10.65 -8.15
C GLY A 2 8.27 -11.49 -6.89
N ILE A 3 9.34 -12.21 -6.54
CA ILE A 3 9.47 -12.84 -5.22
C ILE A 3 10.24 -11.85 -4.37
N LEU A 4 9.66 -11.42 -3.26
CA LEU A 4 10.37 -10.59 -2.30
C LEU A 4 11.56 -11.39 -1.72
N PRO A 5 12.78 -10.83 -1.67
CA PRO A 5 13.91 -11.47 -1.02
C PRO A 5 13.84 -11.38 0.52
N ILE A 6 13.03 -10.47 1.07
CA ILE A 6 12.82 -10.27 2.50
C ILE A 6 11.31 -10.16 2.83
N PRO A 7 10.86 -10.59 4.02
CA PRO A 7 9.45 -10.52 4.37
C PRO A 7 8.98 -9.07 4.47
N ALA A 8 7.75 -8.81 4.03
CA ALA A 8 7.19 -7.47 3.99
C ALA A 8 7.20 -6.82 5.38
N LYS A 9 7.02 -7.61 6.44
CA LYS A 9 7.10 -7.14 7.82
C LYS A 9 8.47 -6.55 8.17
N LEU A 10 9.57 -7.21 7.81
CA LEU A 10 10.92 -6.70 8.06
C LEU A 10 11.21 -5.45 7.20
N PHE A 11 10.68 -5.40 5.98
CA PHE A 11 10.74 -4.19 5.16
C PHE A 11 10.03 -3.02 5.86
N PHE A 12 8.81 -3.23 6.36
CA PHE A 12 8.05 -2.20 7.08
C PHE A 12 8.72 -1.80 8.40
N GLU A 13 9.36 -2.74 9.11
CA GLU A 13 10.12 -2.44 10.33
C GLU A 13 11.37 -1.60 10.04
N ASP A 14 12.11 -1.90 8.97
CA ASP A 14 13.31 -1.15 8.57
C ASP A 14 12.96 0.27 8.11
N PHE A 15 11.83 0.41 7.39
CA PHE A 15 11.30 1.69 6.95
C PHE A 15 10.20 2.24 7.88
N SER A 16 10.21 1.84 9.16
CA SER A 16 9.16 2.24 10.10
C SER A 16 9.10 3.76 10.35
N SER A 17 10.19 4.48 10.04
CA SER A 17 10.24 5.94 10.10
C SER A 17 9.59 6.64 8.89
N ASP A 18 9.42 5.93 7.77
CA ASP A 18 8.76 6.39 6.54
C ASP A 18 7.34 5.82 6.40
N LEU A 19 6.83 5.16 7.44
CA LEU A 19 5.44 4.71 7.49
C LEU A 19 4.51 5.92 7.60
N ILE A 20 3.71 6.11 6.57
CA ILE A 20 2.71 7.17 6.51
C ILE A 20 1.34 6.53 6.71
N THR A 21 0.52 7.19 7.53
CA THR A 21 -0.87 6.79 7.73
C THR A 21 -1.69 7.26 6.53
N TYR A 22 -2.33 6.31 5.85
CA TYR A 22 -3.19 6.55 4.72
C TYR A 22 -4.63 6.16 5.04
N GLU A 23 -5.55 7.07 4.75
CA GLU A 23 -6.99 6.86 4.77
C GLU A 23 -7.45 6.42 3.36
N ILE A 24 -8.11 5.27 3.27
CA ILE A 24 -8.65 4.76 2.01
C ILE A 24 -10.12 5.12 1.93
N PHE A 25 -10.53 5.69 0.80
CA PHE A 25 -11.91 6.02 0.47
C PHE A 25 -12.36 5.24 -0.77
N ASN A 26 -13.53 4.59 -0.68
CA ASN A 26 -14.20 3.96 -1.80
C ASN A 26 -15.37 4.83 -2.24
N SER A 27 -15.21 5.54 -3.37
CA SER A 27 -16.14 6.50 -3.99
C SER A 27 -16.56 7.70 -3.12
N GLN A 28 -16.77 7.53 -1.82
CA GLN A 28 -17.13 8.52 -0.80
C GLN A 28 -17.14 7.94 0.63
N GLU A 29 -17.04 6.62 0.80
CA GLU A 29 -17.04 5.96 2.11
C GLU A 29 -15.60 5.65 2.55
N GLN A 30 -15.24 6.07 3.77
CA GLN A 30 -13.95 5.72 4.36
C GLN A 30 -13.92 4.22 4.64
N THR A 31 -13.14 3.51 3.84
CA THR A 31 -12.99 2.05 3.93
C THR A 31 -12.12 1.66 5.14
N GLY A 32 -11.18 2.52 5.51
CA GLY A 32 -10.35 2.35 6.69
C GLY A 32 -9.11 3.23 6.67
N VAL A 33 -8.31 3.09 7.72
CA VAL A 33 -7.03 3.79 7.88
C VAL A 33 -5.95 2.73 8.02
N PHE A 34 -4.93 2.80 7.18
CA PHE A 34 -3.87 1.81 7.10
C PHE A 34 -2.52 2.51 7.02
N GLN A 35 -1.51 1.90 7.62
CA GLN A 35 -0.14 2.38 7.48
C GLN A 35 0.45 1.79 6.22
N GLY A 36 0.96 2.67 5.36
CA GLY A 36 1.60 2.30 4.12
C GLY A 36 2.92 3.02 3.97
N ILE A 37 3.69 2.57 3.00
CA ILE A 37 4.95 3.21 2.62
C ILE A 37 4.86 3.60 1.15
N GLU A 38 5.03 4.89 0.86
CA GLU A 38 5.17 5.33 -0.52
C GLU A 38 6.55 4.92 -1.03
N ASN A 39 6.56 4.16 -2.13
CA ASN A 39 7.78 3.74 -2.80
C ASN A 39 7.62 3.89 -4.31
N SER A 40 8.73 3.91 -5.03
CA SER A 40 8.75 4.00 -6.48
C SER A 40 9.58 2.87 -7.05
N ASP A 41 8.95 1.99 -7.81
CA ASP A 41 9.59 0.90 -8.54
C ASP A 41 9.65 1.22 -10.05
N GLU A 42 10.23 0.32 -10.85
CA GLU A 42 10.26 0.42 -12.32
C GLU A 42 8.86 0.55 -12.96
N SER A 43 7.82 0.03 -12.29
CA SER A 43 6.42 0.17 -12.70
C SER A 43 5.79 1.53 -12.36
N GLY A 44 6.45 2.36 -11.56
CA GLY A 44 5.98 3.68 -11.12
C GLY A 44 5.88 3.83 -9.60
N ARG A 45 5.30 4.95 -9.18
CA ARG A 45 5.01 5.23 -7.76
C ARG A 45 3.85 4.38 -7.28
N HIS A 46 4.01 3.80 -6.11
CA HIS A 46 3.00 2.99 -5.45
C HIS A 46 3.08 3.17 -3.94
N ILE A 47 2.01 2.82 -3.27
CA ILE A 47 1.97 2.74 -1.82
C ILE A 47 1.91 1.27 -1.46
N GLY A 48 2.94 0.78 -0.78
CA GLY A 48 2.97 -0.54 -0.21
C GLY A 48 2.13 -0.58 1.06
N PHE A 49 1.33 -1.63 1.22
CA PHE A 49 0.54 -1.92 2.41
C PHE A 49 0.73 -3.39 2.79
N LEU A 50 0.73 -3.71 4.08
CA LEU A 50 0.78 -5.10 4.54
C LEU A 50 -0.56 -5.78 4.26
N VAL A 51 -0.51 -6.97 3.64
CA VAL A 51 -1.71 -7.78 3.37
C VAL A 51 -2.34 -8.30 4.67
N GLU A 52 -1.55 -8.43 5.74
CA GLU A 52 -2.02 -8.86 7.06
C GLU A 52 -3.09 -7.93 7.64
N ASP A 53 -3.00 -6.63 7.37
CA ASP A 53 -4.01 -5.63 7.74
C ASP A 53 -5.30 -5.73 6.90
N LYS A 54 -5.32 -6.59 5.89
CA LYS A 54 -6.43 -6.75 4.92
C LYS A 54 -6.93 -5.41 4.38
N PRO A 55 -6.04 -4.55 3.86
CA PRO A 55 -6.47 -3.28 3.28
C PRO A 55 -7.39 -3.58 2.09
N ASN A 56 -8.65 -3.17 2.19
CA ASN A 56 -9.65 -3.38 1.14
C ASN A 56 -9.47 -2.34 0.03
N ILE A 57 -8.28 -2.34 -0.59
CA ILE A 57 -7.89 -1.44 -1.67
C ILE A 57 -8.30 -2.07 -3.00
N GLN A 58 -9.12 -1.34 -3.75
CA GLN A 58 -9.51 -1.70 -5.10
C GLN A 58 -9.13 -0.57 -6.07
N ILE A 59 -9.01 -0.94 -7.35
CA ILE A 59 -8.79 0.02 -8.43
C ILE A 59 -9.96 1.00 -8.44
N GLY A 60 -9.66 2.30 -8.47
CA GLY A 60 -10.63 3.40 -8.35
C GLY A 60 -10.84 3.91 -6.92
N ASN A 61 -10.24 3.28 -5.90
CA ASN A 61 -10.22 3.86 -4.55
C ASN A 61 -9.33 5.10 -4.50
N THR A 62 -9.65 6.01 -3.59
CA THR A 62 -8.86 7.20 -3.32
C THR A 62 -8.14 7.04 -2.00
N ILE A 63 -6.81 7.00 -2.05
CA ILE A 63 -5.96 6.99 -0.88
C ILE A 63 -5.62 8.44 -0.54
N THR A 64 -5.70 8.79 0.73
CA THR A 64 -5.44 10.12 1.24
C THR A 64 -4.47 10.01 2.40
N THR A 65 -3.45 10.85 2.45
CA THR A 65 -2.61 10.96 3.66
C THR A 65 -3.45 11.49 4.82
N GLN A 66 -3.16 11.12 6.06
CA GLN A 66 -3.85 11.64 7.25
C GLN A 66 -3.95 13.19 7.28
N ASP A 67 -2.95 13.89 6.76
CA ASP A 67 -2.96 15.36 6.64
C ASP A 67 -3.93 15.92 5.58
N LYS A 68 -4.61 15.05 4.81
CA LYS A 68 -5.54 15.37 3.71
C LYS A 68 -4.97 16.23 2.58
N LEU A 69 -3.66 16.46 2.58
CA LEU A 69 -2.93 17.24 1.59
C LEU A 69 -2.73 16.48 0.28
N ASN A 70 -2.40 15.19 0.37
CA ASN A 70 -2.13 14.36 -0.81
C ASN A 70 -3.26 13.36 -1.02
N LYS A 71 -3.81 13.37 -2.25
CA LYS A 71 -4.85 12.44 -2.70
C LYS A 71 -4.34 11.66 -3.89
N TYR A 72 -4.41 10.35 -3.78
CA TYR A 72 -3.89 9.40 -4.76
C TYR A 72 -5.04 8.48 -5.20
N THR A 73 -5.36 8.46 -6.48
CA THR A 73 -6.38 7.54 -6.99
C THR A 73 -5.72 6.27 -7.47
N VAL A 74 -6.09 5.14 -6.89
CA VAL A 74 -5.51 3.84 -7.21
C VAL A 74 -5.88 3.46 -8.63
N LYS A 75 -4.88 3.34 -9.49
CA LYS A 75 -5.01 2.89 -10.88
C LYS A 75 -4.75 1.40 -11.03
N ASN A 76 -3.88 0.85 -10.20
CA ASN A 76 -3.55 -0.57 -10.24
C ASN A 76 -3.21 -1.09 -8.85
N VAL A 77 -3.44 -2.38 -8.63
CA VAL A 77 -3.09 -3.05 -7.37
C VAL A 77 -2.35 -4.34 -7.72
N GLU A 78 -1.13 -4.46 -7.24
CA GLU A 78 -0.36 -5.70 -7.34
C GLU A 78 -0.13 -6.30 -5.96
N TYR A 79 -0.05 -7.62 -5.90
CA TYR A 79 0.26 -8.34 -4.68
C TYR A 79 1.62 -8.98 -4.83
N GLU A 80 2.54 -8.61 -3.94
CA GLU A 80 3.84 -9.21 -3.87
C GLU A 80 3.85 -10.33 -2.84
N ARG A 81 4.50 -11.44 -3.20
CA ARG A 81 4.52 -12.65 -2.41
C ARG A 81 5.92 -12.86 -1.85
N PHE A 82 5.98 -13.13 -0.55
CA PHE A 82 7.18 -13.63 0.11
C PHE A 82 6.96 -15.10 0.46
N ALA A 83 7.93 -15.97 0.12
CA ALA A 83 7.84 -17.42 0.34
C ALA A 83 6.53 -18.07 -0.16
N GLY A 84 5.92 -17.55 -1.22
CA GLY A 84 4.66 -18.04 -1.79
C GLY A 84 3.38 -17.49 -1.14
N LYS A 85 3.49 -16.68 -0.07
CA LYS A 85 2.35 -16.03 0.59
C LYS A 85 2.26 -14.56 0.19
N PRO A 86 1.06 -14.04 -0.13
CA PRO A 86 0.89 -12.60 -0.33
C PRO A 86 1.09 -11.88 1.00
N GLU A 87 2.12 -11.04 1.06
CA GLU A 87 2.47 -10.29 2.28
C GLU A 87 2.43 -8.77 2.04
N LEU A 88 2.61 -8.33 0.81
CA LEU A 88 2.62 -6.92 0.44
C LEU A 88 1.61 -6.63 -0.67
N LEU A 89 0.84 -5.57 -0.52
CA LEU A 89 -0.06 -5.01 -1.52
C LEU A 89 0.54 -3.69 -2.00
N LYS A 90 0.85 -3.60 -3.28
CA LYS A 90 1.34 -2.38 -3.95
C LYS A 90 0.16 -1.71 -4.66
N ALA A 91 -0.26 -0.56 -4.16
CA ALA A 91 -1.30 0.25 -4.79
C ALA A 91 -0.67 1.37 -5.62
N TYR A 92 -0.69 1.23 -6.94
CA TYR A 92 -0.18 2.23 -7.89
C TYR A 92 -1.24 3.31 -8.15
N TYR A 93 -0.80 4.55 -8.25
CA TYR A 93 -1.66 5.73 -8.45
C TYR A 93 -1.21 6.63 -9.59
#